data_AF-A0A0G4F6U7-F1
#
_entry.id   AF-A0A0G4F6U7-F1
#
_cell.length_a   1.000
_cell.length_b   1.000
_cell.length_c   1.000
_cell.angle_alpha   90.00
_cell.angle_beta   90.00
_cell.angle_gamma   90.00
#
_symmetry.space_group_name_H-M   'P 1'
#
loop_
_entity.id
_entity.type
_entity.pdbx_description
1 polymer ?
#
loop_
_entity_poly.entity_id
_entity_poly.type
_entity_poly.pdbx_seq_one_letter_code
_entity_poly.pdbx_strand_id
1 'polypeptide(L)'
;MLNPWRWLKALLTTLATCHRSTSPPQQHDDPISASDVPEEAAVIIAEYVRSYSQLEALIDAHPTQFTTAVLLPILTRLLPAVVEDIFGAFVQVAIPKLSQDAAVIVAITRRLMMLEDGRDLARWRPHLELLYHLRGKRPVVLGDGHFEVFGSQTGRGFIGETEAVRQWKILSRGVTVHDRGQQRQLMDGDWILHTASGYRLPALLTSASPLFPRDTVDPANPPTQLDGWTYRNYASLVAFSVFNWLRDGRYITFSRDWSSWCPASAASLRVCQLRAAPPSDAAQWGNGVAVFDQKYNCRWHLRLVCWAVRRSVRGTRRSFDWRIGELTVLRLSMCTRRSLPPTIGRAMP
;
A
#
# COMPACT_ATOMS: atom_id res chain seq x y z
N MET A 1 -17.85 -3.52 14.85
CA MET A 1 -16.90 -4.37 14.10
C MET A 1 -16.57 -5.56 14.98
N LEU A 2 -16.93 -6.77 14.54
CA LEU A 2 -16.50 -8.01 15.20
C LEU A 2 -14.98 -8.08 15.14
N ASN A 3 -14.34 -8.62 16.19
CA ASN A 3 -12.90 -8.73 16.25
C ASN A 3 -12.47 -9.92 15.35
N PRO A 4 -11.83 -9.70 14.19
CA PRO A 4 -11.45 -10.79 13.27
C PRO A 4 -10.49 -11.80 13.92
N TRP A 5 -9.79 -11.40 14.99
CA TRP A 5 -8.96 -12.30 15.79
C TRP A 5 -9.76 -13.33 16.59
N ARG A 6 -11.02 -13.03 16.95
CA ARG A 6 -11.89 -13.98 17.67
C ARG A 6 -12.27 -15.14 16.75
N TRP A 7 -12.49 -14.87 15.47
CA TRP A 7 -12.81 -15.87 14.46
C TRP A 7 -11.60 -16.71 14.07
N LEU A 8 -10.44 -16.09 13.82
CA LEU A 8 -9.19 -16.82 13.56
C LEU A 8 -8.87 -17.80 14.70
N LYS A 9 -9.13 -17.37 15.94
CA LYS A 9 -8.94 -18.19 17.13
C LYS A 9 -9.97 -19.34 17.20
N ALA A 10 -11.23 -19.09 16.83
CA ALA A 10 -12.26 -20.13 16.76
C ALA A 10 -11.94 -21.17 15.68
N LEU A 11 -11.61 -20.73 14.46
CA LEU A 11 -11.20 -21.58 13.35
C LEU A 11 -9.97 -22.44 13.73
N LEU A 12 -8.94 -21.83 14.30
CA LEU A 12 -7.76 -22.54 14.82
C LEU A 12 -8.12 -23.55 15.92
N THR A 13 -9.08 -23.21 16.80
CA THR A 13 -9.54 -24.11 17.86
C THR A 13 -10.26 -25.31 17.26
N THR A 14 -11.17 -25.09 16.29
CA THR A 14 -11.91 -26.15 15.59
C THR A 14 -10.97 -27.08 14.81
N LEU A 15 -10.02 -26.51 14.07
CA LEU A 15 -9.02 -27.27 13.33
C LEU A 15 -8.13 -28.10 14.26
N ALA A 16 -7.79 -27.58 15.45
CA ALA A 16 -7.02 -28.31 16.45
C ALA A 16 -7.83 -29.44 17.14
N THR A 17 -9.14 -29.25 17.34
CA THR A 17 -10.01 -30.27 17.97
C THR A 17 -10.40 -31.39 17.01
N CYS A 18 -10.55 -31.11 15.71
CA CYS A 18 -10.82 -32.13 14.69
C CYS A 18 -9.73 -33.20 14.61
N HIS A 19 -8.50 -32.91 15.07
CA HIS A 19 -7.42 -33.88 15.04
C HIS A 19 -7.39 -34.85 16.24
N ARG A 20 -8.25 -34.68 17.25
CA ARG A 20 -8.17 -35.42 18.54
C ARG A 20 -9.40 -36.23 18.96
N SER A 21 -10.48 -36.26 18.17
CA SER A 21 -11.71 -36.93 18.61
C SER A 21 -11.94 -38.27 17.93
N THR A 22 -11.54 -39.36 18.59
CA THR A 22 -12.03 -40.72 18.35
C THR A 22 -12.98 -41.09 19.48
N SER A 23 -14.26 -40.79 19.32
CA SER A 23 -15.35 -41.24 20.21
C SER A 23 -16.39 -41.98 19.38
N PRO A 24 -16.97 -43.09 19.86
CA PRO A 24 -17.90 -43.92 19.10
C PRO A 24 -19.26 -43.24 18.87
N PRO A 25 -19.95 -43.49 17.74
CA PRO A 25 -21.09 -42.71 17.29
C PRO A 25 -22.42 -43.10 17.96
N GLN A 26 -23.21 -42.08 18.33
CA GLN A 26 -24.66 -42.19 18.59
C GLN A 26 -25.40 -41.86 17.28
N GLN A 27 -26.35 -42.71 16.87
CA GLN A 27 -27.18 -42.56 15.68
C GLN A 27 -28.09 -41.32 15.76
N HIS A 28 -27.75 -40.28 14.98
CA HIS A 28 -28.64 -39.22 14.53
C HIS A 28 -28.57 -39.19 13.01
N ASP A 29 -29.65 -38.76 12.33
CA ASP A 29 -29.71 -38.61 10.86
C ASP A 29 -28.42 -37.98 10.33
N ASP A 30 -27.68 -38.74 9.51
CA ASP A 30 -26.30 -38.43 9.14
C ASP A 30 -26.26 -37.07 8.40
N PRO A 31 -25.67 -36.03 8.99
CA PRO A 31 -25.37 -34.82 8.25
C PRO A 31 -24.39 -35.19 7.14
N ILE A 32 -24.69 -34.76 5.91
CA ILE A 32 -23.81 -34.96 4.72
C ILE A 32 -22.38 -34.66 5.12
N SER A 33 -21.50 -35.65 5.00
CA SER A 33 -20.12 -35.51 5.45
C SER A 33 -19.41 -34.50 4.57
N ALA A 34 -18.52 -33.70 5.15
CA ALA A 34 -17.72 -32.77 4.37
C ALA A 34 -16.79 -33.49 3.37
N SER A 35 -16.54 -34.79 3.56
CA SER A 35 -15.87 -35.66 2.59
C SER A 35 -16.68 -35.90 1.32
N ASP A 36 -18.00 -35.69 1.38
CA ASP A 36 -18.93 -35.98 0.29
C ASP A 36 -19.13 -34.75 -0.62
N VAL A 37 -18.52 -33.62 -0.27
CA VAL A 37 -18.49 -32.42 -1.12
C VAL A 37 -17.53 -32.70 -2.29
N PRO A 38 -18.01 -32.71 -3.55
CA PRO A 38 -17.16 -32.96 -4.71
C PRO A 38 -16.08 -31.88 -4.83
N GLU A 39 -14.89 -32.27 -5.27
CA GLU A 39 -13.77 -31.33 -5.50
C GLU A 39 -14.16 -30.21 -6.48
N GLU A 40 -15.06 -30.51 -7.43
CA GLU A 40 -15.63 -29.56 -8.38
C GLU A 40 -16.44 -28.45 -7.69
N ALA A 41 -17.11 -28.75 -6.58
CA ALA A 41 -17.86 -27.75 -5.82
C ALA A 41 -16.92 -26.73 -5.15
N ALA A 42 -15.75 -27.18 -4.64
CA ALA A 42 -14.75 -26.27 -4.08
C ALA A 42 -14.19 -25.30 -5.14
N VAL A 43 -14.05 -25.77 -6.39
CA VAL A 43 -13.67 -24.91 -7.53
C VAL A 43 -14.73 -23.85 -7.81
N ILE A 44 -16.01 -24.23 -7.86
CA ILE A 44 -17.13 -23.31 -8.10
C ILE A 44 -17.25 -22.27 -6.98
N ILE A 45 -17.12 -22.71 -5.72
CA ILE A 45 -17.12 -21.81 -4.56
C ILE A 45 -15.97 -20.82 -4.66
N ALA A 46 -14.75 -21.28 -5.00
CA ALA A 46 -13.60 -20.40 -5.19
C ALA A 46 -13.79 -19.39 -6.33
N GLU A 47 -14.60 -19.69 -7.35
CA GLU A 47 -14.95 -18.74 -8.41
C GLU A 47 -15.99 -17.70 -7.95
N TYR A 48 -16.82 -18.04 -6.97
CA TYR A 48 -17.85 -17.14 -6.43
C TYR A 48 -17.30 -16.23 -5.33
N VAL A 49 -16.38 -16.73 -4.51
CA VAL A 49 -15.73 -15.98 -3.42
C VAL A 49 -14.67 -15.04 -4.00
N ARG A 50 -14.96 -13.74 -4.00
CA ARG A 50 -14.10 -12.67 -4.53
C ARG A 50 -13.44 -11.80 -3.45
N SER A 51 -13.90 -11.91 -2.21
CA SER A 51 -13.30 -11.24 -1.05
C SER A 51 -13.23 -12.16 0.16
N TYR A 52 -12.36 -11.83 1.10
CA TYR A 52 -12.26 -12.50 2.38
C TYR A 52 -13.54 -12.33 3.21
N SER A 53 -14.19 -11.17 3.14
CA SER A 53 -15.50 -10.96 3.79
C SER A 53 -16.60 -11.89 3.28
N GLN A 54 -16.60 -12.24 1.99
CA GLN A 54 -17.52 -13.24 1.44
C GLN A 54 -17.17 -14.64 1.93
N LEU A 55 -15.88 -14.97 2.01
CA LEU A 55 -15.42 -16.24 2.56
C LEU A 55 -15.80 -16.40 4.03
N GLU A 56 -15.63 -15.35 4.84
CA GLU A 56 -16.00 -15.32 6.26
C GLU A 56 -17.51 -15.57 6.42
N ALA A 57 -18.35 -14.84 5.68
CA ALA A 57 -19.80 -15.03 5.72
C ALA A 57 -20.23 -16.45 5.32
N LEU A 58 -19.54 -17.04 4.33
CA LEU A 58 -19.82 -18.39 3.86
C LEU A 58 -19.44 -19.47 4.89
N ILE A 59 -18.29 -19.30 5.55
CA ILE A 59 -17.86 -20.20 6.63
C ILE A 59 -18.80 -20.09 7.83
N ASP A 60 -19.24 -18.89 8.18
CA ASP A 60 -20.18 -18.66 9.27
C ASP A 60 -21.55 -19.32 9.01
N ALA A 61 -21.99 -19.35 7.75
CA ALA A 61 -23.22 -20.03 7.35
C ALA A 61 -23.09 -21.57 7.38
N HIS A 62 -21.88 -22.12 7.18
CA HIS A 62 -21.66 -23.56 7.02
C HIS A 62 -20.40 -24.07 7.74
N PRO A 63 -20.27 -23.89 9.07
CA PRO A 63 -19.01 -24.09 9.79
C PRO A 63 -18.47 -25.54 9.75
N THR A 64 -19.35 -26.53 9.57
CA THR A 64 -18.99 -27.96 9.52
C THR A 64 -18.50 -28.42 8.15
N GLN A 65 -18.76 -27.64 7.08
CA GLN A 65 -18.45 -28.03 5.70
C GLN A 65 -17.05 -27.57 5.23
N PHE A 66 -16.45 -26.61 5.93
CA PHE A 66 -15.15 -26.03 5.57
C PHE A 66 -13.98 -26.75 6.25
N THR A 67 -13.61 -27.90 5.69
CA THR A 67 -12.38 -28.62 6.07
C THR A 67 -11.13 -27.96 5.49
N THR A 68 -9.94 -28.38 5.93
CA THR A 68 -8.66 -27.90 5.36
C THR A 68 -8.56 -28.16 3.85
N ALA A 69 -9.05 -29.31 3.39
CA ALA A 69 -9.05 -29.72 1.98
C ALA A 69 -9.90 -28.78 1.11
N VAL A 70 -10.99 -28.23 1.66
CA VAL A 70 -11.86 -27.27 0.95
C VAL A 70 -11.31 -25.84 1.05
N LEU A 71 -10.85 -25.44 2.24
CA LEU A 71 -10.40 -24.06 2.50
C LEU A 71 -9.10 -23.71 1.76
N LEU A 72 -8.14 -24.64 1.70
CA LEU A 72 -6.82 -24.34 1.15
C LEU A 72 -6.89 -23.97 -0.35
N PRO A 73 -7.58 -24.72 -1.24
CA PRO A 73 -7.74 -24.31 -2.64
C PRO A 73 -8.46 -22.96 -2.80
N ILE A 74 -9.50 -22.70 -2.01
CA ILE A 74 -10.25 -21.43 -2.04
C ILE A 74 -9.32 -20.27 -1.68
N LEU A 75 -8.63 -20.37 -0.54
CA LEU A 75 -7.71 -19.32 -0.07
C LEU A 75 -6.54 -19.10 -1.02
N THR A 76 -5.99 -20.17 -1.59
CA THR A 76 -4.88 -20.11 -2.55
C THR A 76 -5.27 -19.38 -3.84
N ARG A 77 -6.54 -19.48 -4.26
CA ARG A 77 -7.09 -18.75 -5.41
C ARG A 77 -7.52 -17.33 -5.07
N LEU A 78 -8.07 -17.12 -3.88
CA LEU A 78 -8.55 -15.83 -3.42
C LEU A 78 -7.39 -14.84 -3.23
N LEU A 79 -6.27 -15.28 -2.66
CA LEU A 79 -5.10 -14.42 -2.41
C LEU A 79 -4.62 -13.65 -3.65
N PRO A 80 -4.25 -14.28 -4.78
CA PRO A 80 -3.84 -13.54 -5.97
C PRO A 80 -4.95 -12.67 -6.56
N ALA A 81 -6.23 -13.07 -6.44
CA ALA A 81 -7.35 -12.26 -6.93
C ALA A 81 -7.49 -10.94 -6.15
N VAL A 82 -7.44 -10.99 -4.82
CA VAL A 82 -7.49 -9.81 -3.94
C VAL A 82 -6.27 -8.91 -4.16
N VAL A 83 -5.09 -9.50 -4.30
CA VAL A 83 -3.85 -8.76 -4.60
C VAL A 83 -3.96 -8.01 -5.93
N GLU A 84 -4.46 -8.68 -6.98
CA GLU A 84 -4.65 -8.07 -8.30
C GLU A 84 -5.72 -6.97 -8.27
N ASP A 85 -6.80 -7.12 -7.51
CA ASP A 85 -7.83 -6.09 -7.38
C ASP A 85 -7.27 -4.81 -6.71
N ILE A 86 -6.53 -4.97 -5.62
CA ILE A 86 -6.00 -3.85 -4.83
C ILE A 86 -4.80 -3.21 -5.53
N PHE A 87 -3.84 -4.01 -5.97
CA PHE A 87 -2.53 -3.55 -6.44
C PHE A 87 -2.33 -3.71 -7.93
N GLY A 88 -3.15 -4.49 -8.63
CA GLY A 88 -2.88 -4.95 -9.99
C GLY A 88 -1.56 -5.71 -10.09
N ALA A 89 -0.99 -5.72 -11.29
CA ALA A 89 0.26 -6.39 -11.61
C ALA A 89 1.53 -5.82 -10.92
N PHE A 90 1.43 -4.88 -9.98
CA PHE A 90 2.58 -4.30 -9.28
C PHE A 90 3.05 -5.09 -8.07
N VAL A 91 2.20 -5.97 -7.53
CA VAL A 91 2.50 -6.77 -6.34
C VAL A 91 2.24 -8.23 -6.64
N GLN A 92 3.14 -9.08 -6.17
CA GLN A 92 2.98 -10.53 -6.16
C GLN A 92 3.07 -10.98 -4.70
N VAL A 93 2.13 -11.80 -4.24
CA VAL A 93 2.21 -12.41 -2.92
C VAL A 93 2.56 -13.89 -3.10
N ALA A 94 3.71 -14.31 -2.56
CA ALA A 94 4.14 -15.70 -2.66
C ALA A 94 3.27 -16.58 -1.75
N ILE A 95 2.79 -17.74 -2.21
CA ILE A 95 2.05 -18.67 -1.34
C ILE A 95 2.99 -19.17 -0.23
N PRO A 96 2.58 -19.18 1.06
CA PRO A 96 3.41 -19.68 2.15
C PRO A 96 3.85 -21.13 1.89
N LYS A 97 5.13 -21.44 2.10
CA LYS A 97 5.65 -22.80 1.97
C LYS A 97 5.79 -23.41 3.37
N LEU A 98 4.70 -23.93 3.91
CA LEU A 98 4.67 -24.56 5.24
C LEU A 98 4.37 -26.05 5.11
N SER A 99 4.87 -26.86 6.05
CA SER A 99 4.75 -28.33 6.02
C SER A 99 3.37 -28.87 6.40
N GLN A 100 2.47 -28.00 6.87
CA GLN A 100 1.13 -28.36 7.33
C GLN A 100 0.09 -27.46 6.66
N ASP A 101 -0.93 -28.05 6.05
CA ASP A 101 -2.00 -27.33 5.35
C ASP A 101 -2.71 -26.32 6.27
N ALA A 102 -2.95 -26.69 7.53
CA ALA A 102 -3.53 -25.80 8.53
C ALA A 102 -2.67 -24.54 8.76
N ALA A 103 -1.34 -24.69 8.75
CA ALA A 103 -0.43 -23.56 8.88
C ALA A 103 -0.45 -22.66 7.64
N VAL A 104 -0.54 -23.25 6.43
CA VAL A 104 -0.71 -22.51 5.17
C VAL A 104 -2.01 -21.73 5.16
N ILE A 105 -3.13 -22.35 5.53
CA ILE A 105 -4.45 -21.72 5.65
C ILE A 105 -4.36 -20.49 6.55
N VAL A 106 -3.80 -20.65 7.76
CA VAL A 106 -3.65 -19.56 8.73
C VAL A 106 -2.79 -18.42 8.17
N ALA A 107 -1.69 -18.76 7.50
CA ALA A 107 -0.81 -17.78 6.90
C ALA A 107 -1.49 -17.00 5.76
N ILE A 108 -2.23 -17.68 4.86
CA ILE A 108 -2.98 -17.02 3.78
C ILE A 108 -4.10 -16.15 4.34
N THR A 109 -4.89 -16.67 5.29
CA THR A 109 -5.98 -15.92 5.94
C THR A 109 -5.47 -14.65 6.59
N ARG A 110 -4.34 -14.71 7.33
CA ARG A 110 -3.73 -13.50 7.92
C ARG A 110 -3.33 -12.48 6.87
N ARG A 111 -2.78 -12.93 5.74
CA ARG A 111 -2.41 -12.03 4.64
C ARG A 111 -3.63 -11.38 4.02
N LEU A 112 -4.66 -12.16 3.70
CA LEU A 112 -5.92 -11.65 3.16
C LEU A 112 -6.55 -10.62 4.09
N MET A 113 -6.65 -10.95 5.38
CA MET A 113 -7.15 -10.02 6.40
C MET A 113 -6.32 -8.73 6.40
N MET A 114 -4.99 -8.81 6.39
CA MET A 114 -4.14 -7.61 6.36
C MET A 114 -4.26 -6.81 5.06
N LEU A 115 -4.57 -7.46 3.94
CA LEU A 115 -4.75 -6.80 2.66
C LEU A 115 -6.13 -6.13 2.56
N GLU A 116 -7.18 -6.79 3.02
CA GLU A 116 -8.54 -6.23 2.96
C GLU A 116 -8.82 -5.25 4.12
N ASP A 117 -8.50 -5.65 5.35
CA ASP A 117 -8.64 -4.80 6.54
C ASP A 117 -7.52 -3.76 6.66
N GLY A 118 -6.51 -3.86 5.79
CA GLY A 118 -5.40 -2.93 5.72
C GLY A 118 -5.84 -1.47 5.54
N ARG A 119 -7.07 -1.24 5.06
CA ARG A 119 -7.72 0.04 4.73
C ARG A 119 -6.94 0.86 3.69
N ASP A 120 -7.67 1.40 2.72
CA ASP A 120 -7.17 2.27 1.64
C ASP A 120 -5.77 1.91 1.07
N LEU A 121 -5.47 0.62 0.87
CA LEU A 121 -4.21 0.18 0.25
C LEU A 121 -4.05 0.70 -1.18
N ALA A 122 -5.17 1.04 -1.83
CA ALA A 122 -5.20 1.72 -3.12
C ALA A 122 -4.36 3.00 -3.13
N ARG A 123 -4.18 3.69 -1.98
CA ARG A 123 -3.32 4.88 -1.88
C ARG A 123 -1.86 4.62 -2.25
N TRP A 124 -1.39 3.38 -2.10
CA TRP A 124 -0.03 2.99 -2.41
C TRP A 124 0.16 2.62 -3.88
N ARG A 125 -0.91 2.54 -4.66
CA ARG A 125 -0.82 2.18 -6.08
C ARG A 125 0.18 3.03 -6.86
N PRO A 126 0.21 4.37 -6.73
CA PRO A 126 1.21 5.18 -7.42
C PRO A 126 2.64 4.87 -6.95
N HIS A 127 2.84 4.62 -5.65
CA HIS A 127 4.17 4.28 -5.11
C HIS A 127 4.64 2.91 -5.58
N LEU A 128 3.74 1.95 -5.67
CA LEU A 128 4.02 0.61 -6.20
C LEU A 128 4.40 0.66 -7.67
N GLU A 129 3.81 1.54 -8.46
CA GLU A 129 4.24 1.81 -9.82
C GLU A 129 5.66 2.40 -9.86
N LEU A 130 5.95 3.41 -9.01
CA LEU A 130 7.31 3.94 -8.88
C LEU A 130 8.32 2.82 -8.49
N LEU A 131 7.95 1.96 -7.55
CA LEU A 131 8.77 0.80 -7.13
C LEU A 131 8.95 -0.22 -8.26
N TYR A 132 7.91 -0.48 -9.05
CA TYR A 132 7.98 -1.37 -10.20
C TYR A 132 9.04 -0.89 -11.19
N HIS A 133 9.08 0.40 -11.49
CA HIS A 133 10.12 1.00 -12.32
C HIS A 133 11.50 0.93 -11.67
N LEU A 134 11.59 1.21 -10.36
CA LEU A 134 12.85 1.18 -9.62
C LEU A 134 13.47 -0.22 -9.60
N ARG A 135 12.63 -1.26 -9.60
CA ARG A 135 13.03 -2.67 -9.63
C ARG A 135 13.19 -3.22 -11.05
N GLY A 136 13.29 -2.35 -12.05
CA GLY A 136 13.50 -2.75 -13.44
C GLY A 136 12.30 -3.50 -14.03
N LYS A 137 11.09 -2.97 -13.79
CA LYS A 137 9.80 -3.53 -14.25
C LYS A 137 9.50 -4.91 -13.65
N ARG A 138 9.79 -5.09 -12.36
CA ARG A 138 9.50 -6.33 -11.61
C ARG A 138 8.52 -6.04 -10.47
N PRO A 139 7.45 -6.84 -10.31
CA PRO A 139 6.46 -6.64 -9.25
C PRO A 139 7.07 -6.86 -7.87
N VAL A 140 6.67 -6.06 -6.89
CA VAL A 140 7.07 -6.21 -5.49
C VAL A 140 6.59 -7.57 -5.00
N VAL A 141 7.51 -8.42 -4.53
CA VAL A 141 7.17 -9.76 -4.04
C VAL A 141 7.06 -9.71 -2.52
N LEU A 142 5.85 -9.95 -2.00
CA LEU A 142 5.58 -10.06 -0.58
C LEU A 142 5.62 -11.56 -0.19
N GLY A 143 6.65 -11.94 0.57
CA GLY A 143 6.84 -13.30 1.07
C GLY A 143 6.61 -13.40 2.58
N ASP A 144 6.93 -14.55 3.18
CA ASP A 144 6.73 -14.80 4.62
C ASP A 144 7.39 -13.72 5.50
N GLY A 145 8.64 -13.34 5.18
CA GLY A 145 9.38 -12.29 5.89
C GLY A 145 8.68 -10.93 5.92
N HIS A 146 7.83 -10.61 4.94
CA HIS A 146 7.06 -9.35 4.91
C HIS A 146 5.95 -9.33 5.97
N PHE A 147 5.42 -10.50 6.31
CA PHE A 147 4.29 -10.68 7.23
C PHE A 147 4.72 -11.16 8.62
N GLU A 148 5.99 -11.55 8.83
CA GLU A 148 6.50 -12.01 10.13
C GLU A 148 6.37 -10.98 11.26
N VAL A 149 6.41 -9.68 10.95
CA VAL A 149 6.33 -8.59 11.95
C VAL A 149 5.04 -8.64 12.77
N PHE A 150 4.00 -9.28 12.23
CA PHE A 150 2.69 -9.36 12.85
C PHE A 150 2.55 -10.54 13.82
N GLY A 151 3.41 -11.55 13.68
CA GLY A 151 3.37 -12.76 14.49
C GLY A 151 4.27 -12.73 15.72
N SER A 152 5.23 -11.82 15.78
CA SER A 152 6.22 -11.74 16.86
C SER A 152 5.74 -10.89 18.04
N GLN A 153 6.35 -11.08 19.21
CA GLN A 153 6.15 -10.21 20.38
C GLN A 153 6.51 -8.74 20.09
N THR A 154 7.41 -8.50 19.12
CA THR A 154 7.71 -7.19 18.55
C THR A 154 6.55 -6.59 17.74
N GLY A 155 5.59 -7.40 17.30
CA GLY A 155 4.38 -6.96 16.60
C GLY A 155 3.43 -6.10 17.43
N ARG A 156 3.57 -6.07 18.77
CA ARG A 156 2.83 -5.10 19.60
C ARG A 156 3.18 -3.66 19.25
N GLY A 157 4.46 -3.38 18.96
CA GLY A 157 4.88 -2.06 18.50
C GLY A 157 4.26 -1.71 17.16
N PHE A 158 4.16 -2.72 16.27
CA PHE A 158 3.59 -2.56 14.94
C PHE A 158 2.12 -2.13 14.98
N ILE A 159 1.28 -2.69 15.87
CA ILE A 159 -0.14 -2.27 15.97
C ILE A 159 -0.28 -0.80 16.38
N GLY A 160 0.65 -0.27 17.17
CA GLY A 160 0.64 1.13 17.62
C GLY A 160 1.05 2.14 16.56
N GLU A 161 1.64 1.70 15.45
CA GLU A 161 2.07 2.59 14.36
C GLU A 161 0.88 3.11 13.55
N THR A 162 1.05 4.30 12.96
CA THR A 162 0.08 4.85 12.02
C THR A 162 -0.04 3.95 10.79
N GLU A 163 -1.25 3.79 10.28
CA GLU A 163 -1.58 2.85 9.20
C GLU A 163 -0.66 2.97 7.98
N ALA A 164 -0.41 4.19 7.50
CA ALA A 164 0.46 4.43 6.34
C ALA A 164 1.91 3.97 6.57
N VAL A 165 2.45 4.17 7.78
CA VAL A 165 3.81 3.72 8.12
C VAL A 165 3.88 2.20 8.10
N ARG A 166 2.90 1.53 8.71
CA ARG A 166 2.78 0.07 8.73
C ARG A 166 2.73 -0.50 7.32
N GLN A 167 1.80 0.01 6.51
CA GLN A 167 1.62 -0.45 5.13
C GLN A 167 2.90 -0.26 4.32
N TRP A 168 3.53 0.92 4.43
CA TRP A 168 4.75 1.19 3.71
C TRP A 168 5.90 0.28 4.13
N LYS A 169 6.09 0.02 5.44
CA LYS A 169 7.08 -0.95 5.93
C LYS A 169 6.90 -2.33 5.31
N ILE A 170 5.65 -2.80 5.17
CA ILE A 170 5.37 -4.07 4.49
C ILE A 170 5.81 -3.98 3.02
N LEU A 171 5.38 -2.94 2.30
CA LEU A 171 5.61 -2.81 0.85
C LEU A 171 7.08 -2.54 0.49
N SER A 172 7.82 -1.84 1.34
CA SER A 172 9.23 -1.50 1.11
C SER A 172 10.19 -2.57 1.61
N ARG A 173 9.72 -3.56 2.38
CA ARG A 173 10.60 -4.58 2.93
C ARG A 173 11.24 -5.41 1.80
N GLY A 174 12.55 -5.57 1.87
CA GLY A 174 13.31 -6.26 0.82
C GLY A 174 13.41 -5.49 -0.49
N VAL A 175 12.88 -4.27 -0.59
CA VAL A 175 13.20 -3.37 -1.70
C VAL A 175 14.59 -2.82 -1.47
N THR A 176 15.50 -3.12 -2.39
CA THR A 176 16.86 -2.57 -2.40
C THR A 176 17.04 -1.59 -3.55
N VAL A 177 17.93 -0.63 -3.33
CA VAL A 177 18.39 0.34 -4.32
C VAL A 177 19.91 0.30 -4.41
N HIS A 178 20.43 0.68 -5.57
CA HIS A 178 21.88 0.80 -5.77
C HIS A 178 22.35 2.20 -5.37
N ASP A 179 23.15 2.27 -4.32
CA ASP A 179 23.72 3.51 -3.78
C ASP A 179 25.24 3.39 -3.75
N ARG A 180 25.93 4.20 -4.55
CA ARG A 180 27.41 4.27 -4.60
C ARG A 180 28.09 2.89 -4.73
N GLY A 181 27.58 2.01 -5.60
CA GLY A 181 28.16 0.68 -5.79
C GLY A 181 27.59 -0.41 -4.87
N GLN A 182 26.80 -0.06 -3.86
CA GLN A 182 26.28 -0.99 -2.87
C GLN A 182 24.76 -1.16 -3.01
N GLN A 183 24.25 -2.37 -2.75
CA GLN A 183 22.81 -2.57 -2.55
C GLN A 183 22.45 -2.22 -1.12
N ARG A 184 21.49 -1.30 -0.96
CA ARG A 184 20.98 -0.87 0.35
C ARG A 184 19.48 -1.02 0.37
N GLN A 185 18.91 -1.32 1.53
CA GLN A 185 17.45 -1.38 1.68
C GLN A 185 16.89 0.04 1.59
N LEU A 186 15.74 0.19 0.94
CA LEU A 186 15.05 1.48 0.83
C LEU A 186 14.58 1.97 2.21
N MET A 187 14.33 1.03 3.13
CA MET A 187 14.02 1.30 4.53
C MET A 187 14.80 0.38 5.47
N ASP A 188 15.11 0.90 6.65
CA ASP A 188 15.67 0.15 7.77
C ASP A 188 14.89 0.49 9.04
N GLY A 189 14.00 -0.41 9.46
CA GLY A 189 13.05 -0.14 10.55
C GLY A 189 12.12 1.03 10.20
N ASP A 190 12.18 2.12 10.97
CA ASP A 190 11.45 3.39 10.72
C ASP A 190 12.22 4.38 9.83
N TRP A 191 13.47 4.07 9.50
CA TRP A 191 14.33 4.97 8.76
C TRP A 191 14.12 4.79 7.26
N ILE A 192 14.05 5.90 6.54
CA ILE A 192 13.97 5.93 5.08
C ILE A 192 15.35 6.27 4.53
N LEU A 193 15.79 5.52 3.53
CA LEU A 193 17.05 5.79 2.83
C LEU A 193 16.88 6.99 1.91
N HIS A 194 17.58 8.08 2.21
CA HIS A 194 17.58 9.32 1.45
C HIS A 194 18.85 9.44 0.59
N THR A 195 18.70 9.79 -0.70
CA THR A 195 19.76 9.68 -1.72
C THR A 195 21.03 10.48 -1.38
N ALA A 196 20.90 11.62 -0.70
CA ALA A 196 22.03 12.47 -0.36
C ALA A 196 22.62 12.21 1.04
N SER A 197 21.85 11.66 1.97
CA SER A 197 22.14 11.75 3.41
C SER A 197 22.08 10.42 4.16
N GLY A 198 21.85 9.31 3.47
CA GLY A 198 21.73 7.99 4.09
C GLY A 198 20.38 7.80 4.77
N TYR A 199 20.33 6.94 5.80
CA TYR A 199 19.09 6.68 6.52
C TYR A 199 18.68 7.88 7.38
N ARG A 200 17.41 8.24 7.32
CA ARG A 200 16.81 9.33 8.09
C ARG A 200 15.47 8.92 8.69
N LEU A 201 15.23 9.31 9.94
CA LEU A 201 13.99 9.02 10.66
C LEU A 201 12.97 10.13 10.39
N PRO A 202 11.81 9.84 9.79
CA PRO A 202 10.76 10.84 9.60
C PRO A 202 10.09 11.22 10.92
N ALA A 203 9.81 12.51 11.09
CA ALA A 203 9.00 13.00 12.20
C ALA A 203 7.53 13.07 11.78
N LEU A 204 6.69 12.22 12.36
CA LEU A 204 5.24 12.22 12.14
C LEU A 204 4.61 13.34 12.97
N LEU A 205 3.83 14.22 12.34
CA LEU A 205 3.17 15.32 13.02
C LEU A 205 1.77 14.89 13.47
N THR A 206 1.43 15.20 14.72
CA THR A 206 0.11 14.93 15.28
C THR A 206 -0.92 16.02 14.96
N SER A 207 -0.49 17.12 14.34
CA SER A 207 -1.33 18.26 13.99
C SER A 207 -1.07 18.74 12.56
N ALA A 208 -2.00 19.53 12.03
CA ALA A 208 -1.86 20.12 10.71
C ALA A 208 -0.61 21.03 10.67
N SER A 209 0.20 20.88 9.63
CA SER A 209 1.33 21.79 9.43
C SER A 209 0.83 23.17 9.01
N PRO A 210 1.41 24.27 9.53
CA PRO A 210 1.11 25.62 9.04
C PRO A 210 1.46 25.81 7.56
N LEU A 211 2.32 24.96 6.99
CA LEU A 211 2.63 24.96 5.57
C LEU A 211 1.49 24.37 4.72
N PHE A 212 0.58 23.61 5.32
CA PHE A 212 -0.59 22.99 4.67
C PHE A 212 -1.89 23.34 5.43
N PRO A 213 -2.24 24.63 5.56
CA PRO A 213 -3.25 25.09 6.52
C PRO A 213 -4.70 24.72 6.17
N ARG A 214 -4.94 24.21 4.95
CA ARG A 214 -6.28 23.84 4.47
C ARG A 214 -6.54 22.34 4.49
N ASP A 215 -5.56 21.55 4.93
CA ASP A 215 -5.66 20.10 4.90
C ASP A 215 -6.22 19.57 6.22
N THR A 216 -7.23 18.70 6.11
CA THR A 216 -7.69 17.89 7.23
C THR A 216 -6.59 16.89 7.59
N VAL A 217 -6.26 16.80 8.87
CA VAL A 217 -5.31 15.78 9.36
C VAL A 217 -5.95 14.41 9.19
N ASP A 218 -5.32 13.55 8.40
CA ASP A 218 -5.63 12.12 8.35
C ASP A 218 -4.71 11.40 9.35
N PRO A 219 -5.22 10.91 10.50
CA PRO A 219 -4.39 10.20 11.48
C PRO A 219 -3.78 8.91 10.93
N ALA A 220 -4.40 8.29 9.91
CA ALA A 220 -3.88 7.11 9.25
C ALA A 220 -2.66 7.44 8.35
N ASN A 221 -2.51 8.70 7.94
CA ASN A 221 -1.43 9.17 7.07
C ASN A 221 -1.05 10.61 7.44
N PRO A 222 -0.38 10.78 8.58
CA PRO A 222 -0.15 12.08 9.17
C PRO A 222 0.79 12.93 8.31
N PRO A 223 0.73 14.27 8.41
CA PRO A 223 1.77 15.15 7.90
C PRO A 223 3.13 14.71 8.45
N THR A 224 4.18 14.81 7.63
CA THR A 224 5.50 14.26 7.99
C THR A 224 6.60 15.26 7.71
N GLN A 225 7.64 15.31 8.54
CA GLN A 225 8.83 16.13 8.33
C GLN A 225 10.08 15.27 8.16
N LEU A 226 10.98 15.71 7.28
CA LEU A 226 12.30 15.12 7.07
C LEU A 226 13.26 16.16 6.52
N ASP A 227 14.44 16.33 7.14
CA ASP A 227 15.52 17.21 6.68
C ASP A 227 15.05 18.65 6.32
N GLY A 228 14.18 19.24 7.15
CA GLY A 228 13.63 20.59 6.95
C GLY A 228 12.51 20.71 5.91
N TRP A 229 12.19 19.62 5.21
CA TRP A 229 11.01 19.51 4.37
C TRP A 229 9.81 19.05 5.20
N THR A 230 8.67 19.69 4.98
CA THR A 230 7.36 19.21 5.42
C THR A 230 6.64 18.63 4.22
N TYR A 231 6.23 17.38 4.35
CA TYR A 231 5.41 16.66 3.41
C TYR A 231 3.96 16.76 3.85
N ARG A 232 3.06 16.86 2.88
CA ARG A 232 1.62 16.95 3.15
C ARG A 232 1.14 15.79 4.04
N ASN A 233 1.62 14.60 3.74
CA ASN A 233 1.35 13.37 4.46
C ASN A 233 2.52 12.39 4.28
N TYR A 234 2.53 11.30 5.05
CA TYR A 234 3.57 10.27 4.98
C TYR A 234 3.69 9.65 3.58
N ALA A 235 2.57 9.39 2.91
CA ALA A 235 2.58 8.93 1.52
C ALA A 235 3.32 9.90 0.57
N SER A 236 3.21 11.22 0.77
CA SER A 236 3.96 12.19 -0.03
C SER A 236 5.47 12.07 0.21
N LEU A 237 5.90 11.89 1.46
CA LEU A 237 7.31 11.63 1.78
C LEU A 237 7.84 10.41 1.02
N VAL A 238 7.10 9.33 1.05
CA VAL A 238 7.48 8.10 0.35
C VAL A 238 7.58 8.33 -1.15
N ALA A 239 6.58 8.97 -1.77
CA ALA A 239 6.57 9.21 -3.21
C ALA A 239 7.80 10.00 -3.67
N PHE A 240 8.14 11.08 -2.97
CA PHE A 240 9.34 11.87 -3.27
C PHE A 240 10.63 11.07 -3.02
N SER A 241 10.69 10.25 -1.98
CA SER A 241 11.85 9.41 -1.69
C SER A 241 12.10 8.40 -2.82
N VAL A 242 11.08 7.65 -3.22
CA VAL A 242 11.17 6.68 -4.33
C VAL A 242 11.48 7.38 -5.65
N PHE A 243 10.84 8.53 -5.92
CA PHE A 243 11.09 9.32 -7.13
C PHE A 243 12.53 9.83 -7.20
N ASN A 244 13.11 10.31 -6.09
CA ASN A 244 14.50 10.75 -6.08
C ASN A 244 15.45 9.57 -6.40
N TRP A 245 15.19 8.37 -5.87
CA TRP A 245 15.95 7.16 -6.25
C TRP A 245 15.82 6.82 -7.74
N LEU A 246 14.61 6.88 -8.29
CA LEU A 246 14.37 6.68 -9.72
C LEU A 246 15.16 7.65 -10.59
N ARG A 247 15.12 8.94 -10.23
CA ARG A 247 15.80 10.01 -10.94
C ARG A 247 17.32 9.87 -10.85
N ASP A 248 17.84 9.70 -9.64
CA ASP A 248 19.28 9.66 -9.38
C ASP A 248 19.91 8.38 -9.95
N GLY A 249 19.18 7.27 -9.94
CA GLY A 249 19.58 6.00 -10.58
C GLY A 249 19.31 5.92 -12.09
N ARG A 250 18.77 6.97 -12.72
CA ARG A 250 18.44 7.03 -14.16
C ARG A 250 17.48 5.92 -14.63
N TYR A 251 16.59 5.46 -13.75
CA TYR A 251 15.59 4.41 -14.03
C TYR A 251 14.39 4.93 -14.83
N ILE A 252 14.21 6.26 -14.87
CA ILE A 252 13.15 6.92 -15.63
C ILE A 252 13.76 7.59 -16.87
N THR A 253 13.22 7.25 -18.04
CA THR A 253 13.57 7.87 -19.32
C THR A 253 12.92 9.24 -19.50
N PHE A 254 11.78 9.49 -18.84
CA PHE A 254 11.01 10.71 -19.00
C PHE A 254 10.61 11.31 -17.65
N SER A 255 11.47 12.18 -17.11
CA SER A 255 11.07 13.17 -16.10
C SER A 255 11.03 14.55 -16.72
N ARG A 256 9.92 15.27 -16.50
CA ARG A 256 9.87 16.70 -16.82
C ARG A 256 9.98 17.48 -15.52
N ASP A 257 11.01 18.28 -15.42
CA ASP A 257 11.19 19.23 -14.33
C ASP A 257 10.78 20.60 -14.82
N TRP A 258 9.73 21.18 -14.23
CA TRP A 258 9.34 22.55 -14.49
C TRP A 258 9.67 23.40 -13.28
N SER A 259 10.52 24.40 -13.49
CA SER A 259 10.82 25.41 -12.49
C SER A 259 10.60 26.80 -13.09
N SER A 260 9.99 27.69 -12.31
CA SER A 260 9.95 29.12 -12.66
C SER A 260 10.30 29.95 -11.43
N TRP A 261 11.19 30.92 -11.65
CA TRP A 261 11.61 31.92 -10.68
C TRP A 261 10.92 33.26 -10.90
N CYS A 262 10.25 33.43 -12.05
CA CYS A 262 9.55 34.64 -12.44
C CYS A 262 8.05 34.45 -12.24
N PRO A 263 7.42 35.08 -11.21
CA PRO A 263 6.00 34.92 -10.94
C PRO A 263 5.08 35.33 -12.10
N ALA A 264 5.55 36.25 -12.95
CA ALA A 264 4.78 36.78 -14.08
C ALA A 264 4.85 35.92 -15.35
N SER A 265 5.69 34.87 -15.40
CA SER A 265 5.79 34.04 -16.61
C SER A 265 4.55 33.16 -16.77
N ALA A 266 4.12 32.90 -18.02
CA ALA A 266 3.00 31.99 -18.30
C ALA A 266 3.23 30.59 -17.72
N ALA A 267 4.48 30.11 -17.73
CA ALA A 267 4.88 28.86 -17.09
C ALA A 267 4.67 28.91 -15.56
N SER A 268 5.04 30.00 -14.90
CA SER A 268 4.78 30.20 -13.47
C SER A 268 3.28 30.22 -13.17
N LEU A 269 2.49 30.95 -13.95
CA LEU A 269 1.05 31.01 -13.78
C LEU A 269 0.40 29.62 -13.95
N ARG A 270 0.85 28.84 -14.94
CA ARG A 270 0.37 27.47 -15.14
C ARG A 270 0.78 26.53 -14.01
N VAL A 271 2.00 26.66 -13.50
CA VAL A 271 2.45 25.94 -12.30
C VAL A 271 1.65 26.36 -11.07
N CYS A 272 1.33 27.64 -10.91
CA CYS A 272 0.46 28.14 -9.84
C CYS A 272 -0.94 27.55 -9.94
N GLN A 273 -1.53 27.51 -11.13
CA GLN A 273 -2.84 26.88 -11.36
C GLN A 273 -2.82 25.39 -11.02
N LEU A 274 -1.83 24.65 -11.55
CA LEU A 274 -1.66 23.23 -11.26
C LEU A 274 -1.38 22.97 -9.77
N ARG A 275 -0.74 23.90 -9.05
CA ARG A 275 -0.51 23.81 -7.60
C ARG A 275 -1.72 24.22 -6.76
N ALA A 276 -2.54 25.14 -7.26
CA ALA A 276 -3.75 25.61 -6.60
C ALA A 276 -4.88 24.57 -6.70
N ALA A 277 -4.85 23.74 -7.74
CA ALA A 277 -5.78 22.63 -7.89
C ALA A 277 -5.76 21.72 -6.63
N PRO A 278 -6.92 21.53 -5.98
CA PRO A 278 -7.11 20.51 -4.97
C PRO A 278 -6.68 19.12 -5.48
N PRO A 279 -6.11 18.24 -4.64
CA PRO A 279 -5.86 16.86 -5.06
C PRO A 279 -7.12 16.08 -5.38
N SER A 280 -8.28 16.47 -4.84
CA SER A 280 -9.58 15.91 -5.24
C SER A 280 -9.82 16.05 -6.75
N ASP A 281 -9.26 17.09 -7.36
CA ASP A 281 -9.39 17.37 -8.78
C ASP A 281 -8.39 16.53 -9.61
N ALA A 282 -7.44 15.85 -8.97
CA ALA A 282 -6.51 14.95 -9.67
C ALA A 282 -7.26 13.82 -10.39
N ALA A 283 -8.41 13.37 -9.86
CA ALA A 283 -9.27 12.42 -10.54
C ALA A 283 -9.78 12.94 -11.91
N GLN A 284 -9.95 14.26 -12.05
CA GLN A 284 -10.35 14.89 -13.32
C GLN A 284 -9.20 14.94 -14.33
N TRP A 285 -7.95 14.81 -13.88
CA TRP A 285 -6.76 14.79 -14.75
C TRP A 285 -6.54 13.43 -15.42
N GLY A 286 -7.36 12.45 -15.08
CA GLY A 286 -7.35 11.11 -15.64
C GLY A 286 -7.29 10.03 -14.56
N ASN A 287 -7.76 8.84 -14.92
CA ASN A 287 -7.65 7.68 -14.03
C ASN A 287 -6.18 7.35 -13.76
N GLY A 288 -5.82 7.25 -12.48
CA GLY A 288 -4.46 6.90 -12.05
C GLY A 288 -3.49 8.07 -11.91
N VAL A 289 -3.99 9.32 -11.93
CA VAL A 289 -3.17 10.48 -11.58
C VAL A 289 -3.08 10.64 -10.07
N ALA A 290 -1.85 10.75 -9.57
CA ALA A 290 -1.58 11.01 -8.16
C ALA A 290 -0.75 12.28 -7.98
N VAL A 291 -1.07 13.05 -6.95
CA VAL A 291 -0.40 14.32 -6.63
C VAL A 291 0.18 14.25 -5.23
N PHE A 292 1.47 14.53 -5.12
CA PHE A 292 2.20 14.58 -3.86
C PHE A 292 2.82 15.95 -3.67
N ASP A 293 2.77 16.46 -2.45
CA ASP A 293 3.24 17.81 -2.14
C ASP A 293 4.26 17.78 -1.00
N GLN A 294 5.34 18.54 -1.16
CA GLN A 294 6.26 18.89 -0.08
C GLN A 294 6.59 20.38 -0.11
N LYS A 295 6.83 20.95 1.06
CA LYS A 295 7.21 22.36 1.24
C LYS A 295 8.44 22.45 2.12
N TYR A 296 9.30 23.41 1.82
CA TYR A 296 10.46 23.75 2.65
C TYR A 296 10.19 25.05 3.39
N ASN A 297 10.77 25.19 4.59
CA ASN A 297 10.56 26.37 5.46
C ASN A 297 10.88 27.70 4.76
N CYS A 298 11.83 27.74 3.82
CA CYS A 298 12.11 28.93 3.00
C CYS A 298 11.19 29.10 1.77
N ARG A 299 9.94 28.63 1.86
CA ARG A 299 8.83 28.88 0.91
C ARG A 299 8.97 28.21 -0.46
N TRP A 300 9.72 27.13 -0.51
CA TRP A 300 9.68 26.24 -1.65
C TRP A 300 8.49 25.32 -1.53
N HIS A 301 7.82 25.08 -2.65
CA HIS A 301 6.82 24.03 -2.75
C HIS A 301 7.14 23.23 -4.00
N LEU A 302 7.37 21.93 -3.78
CA LEU A 302 7.49 20.94 -4.82
C LEU A 302 6.19 20.14 -4.90
N ARG A 303 5.64 20.01 -6.11
CA ARG A 303 4.52 19.14 -6.41
C ARG A 303 5.00 18.06 -7.36
N LEU A 304 4.82 16.80 -6.98
CA LEU A 304 5.04 15.64 -7.82
C LEU A 304 3.69 15.21 -8.37
N VAL A 305 3.58 15.09 -9.69
CA VAL A 305 2.41 14.53 -10.36
C VAL A 305 2.86 13.27 -11.08
N CYS A 306 2.27 12.14 -10.71
CA CYS A 306 2.53 10.83 -11.31
C CYS A 306 1.34 10.44 -12.17
N TRP A 307 1.60 10.10 -13.44
CA TRP A 307 0.58 9.54 -14.33
C TRP A 307 0.87 8.06 -14.58
N ALA A 308 -0.08 7.22 -14.19
CA ALA A 308 -0.13 5.85 -14.67
C ALA A 308 -0.67 5.84 -16.11
N VAL A 309 0.18 5.66 -17.11
CA VAL A 309 -0.30 5.53 -18.49
C VAL A 309 -0.92 4.15 -18.66
N ARG A 310 -2.25 4.08 -18.51
CA ARG A 310 -3.02 2.88 -18.88
C ARG A 310 -3.12 2.80 -20.40
N ARG A 311 -2.35 1.92 -21.02
CA ARG A 311 -2.65 1.50 -22.40
C ARG A 311 -3.72 0.40 -22.32
N SER A 312 -4.97 0.77 -22.64
CA SER A 312 -5.99 -0.23 -22.92
C SER A 312 -5.60 -0.96 -24.20
N VAL A 313 -5.20 -2.22 -24.08
CA VAL A 313 -5.12 -3.12 -25.23
C VAL A 313 -6.56 -3.52 -25.56
N ARG A 314 -7.10 -3.00 -26.67
CA ARG A 314 -8.38 -3.51 -27.20
C ARG A 314 -8.16 -4.93 -27.71
N GLY A 315 -8.45 -5.93 -26.89
CA GLY A 315 -8.40 -7.34 -27.28
C GLY A 315 -9.34 -8.19 -26.43
N THR A 316 -10.41 -8.68 -27.06
CA THR A 316 -11.33 -9.78 -26.70
C THR A 316 -11.74 -10.00 -25.22
N ARG A 317 -13.05 -9.96 -24.99
CA ARG A 317 -13.77 -10.21 -23.73
C ARG A 317 -13.19 -11.40 -22.93
N ARG A 318 -12.63 -11.07 -21.75
CA ARG A 318 -12.51 -11.84 -20.48
C ARG A 318 -11.13 -11.81 -19.81
N SER A 319 -10.16 -11.09 -20.35
CA SER A 319 -8.89 -10.82 -19.66
C SER A 319 -8.52 -9.35 -19.88
N PHE A 320 -8.49 -8.54 -18.81
CA PHE A 320 -7.85 -7.23 -18.86
C PHE A 320 -6.34 -7.48 -18.86
N ASP A 321 -5.73 -7.52 -20.05
CA ASP A 321 -4.27 -7.58 -20.17
C ASP A 321 -3.69 -6.20 -19.80
N TRP A 322 -3.24 -6.06 -18.55
CA TRP A 322 -2.64 -4.84 -18.02
C TRP A 322 -1.22 -4.66 -18.56
N ARG A 323 -1.08 -4.05 -19.75
CA ARG A 323 0.23 -3.57 -20.19
C ARG A 323 0.58 -2.28 -19.46
N ILE A 324 1.45 -2.40 -18.46
CA ILE A 324 2.03 -1.28 -17.70
C ILE A 324 2.83 -0.41 -18.69
N GLY A 325 2.31 0.80 -18.94
CA GLY A 325 2.86 1.78 -19.86
C GLY A 325 4.05 2.55 -19.29
N GLU A 326 4.56 3.49 -20.08
CA GLU A 326 5.62 4.41 -19.67
C GLU A 326 5.16 5.26 -18.48
N LEU A 327 5.91 5.23 -17.39
CA LEU A 327 5.72 6.14 -16.27
C LEU A 327 6.15 7.55 -16.69
N THR A 328 5.21 8.50 -16.64
CA THR A 328 5.52 9.93 -16.78
C THR A 328 5.42 10.57 -15.42
N VAL A 329 6.50 11.25 -15.02
CA VAL A 329 6.53 12.02 -13.77
C VAL A 329 6.84 13.48 -14.08
N LEU A 330 5.98 14.37 -13.59
CA LEU A 330 6.18 15.82 -13.63
C LEU A 330 6.50 16.31 -12.23
N ARG A 331 7.67 16.94 -12.09
CA ARG A 331 8.03 17.65 -10.87
C ARG A 331 7.91 19.14 -11.13
N LEU A 332 7.03 19.78 -10.36
CA LEU A 332 6.82 21.21 -10.39
C LEU A 332 7.54 21.85 -9.21
N SER A 333 8.39 22.83 -9.47
CA SER A 333 9.11 23.59 -8.46
C SER A 333 8.84 25.07 -8.57
N MET A 334 8.49 25.71 -7.45
CA MET A 334 8.35 27.16 -7.41
C MET A 334 8.67 27.71 -6.02
N CYS A 335 9.43 28.80 -6.01
CA CYS A 335 9.69 29.62 -4.84
C CYS A 335 8.61 30.71 -4.75
N THR A 336 7.76 30.65 -3.72
CA THR A 336 6.77 31.72 -3.49
C THR A 336 7.44 32.83 -2.66
N ARG A 337 7.92 33.90 -3.32
CA ARG A 337 8.14 35.19 -2.64
C ARG A 337 6.77 35.83 -2.36
N ARG A 338 5.98 35.30 -1.43
CA ARG A 338 4.97 36.15 -0.77
C ARG A 338 5.75 37.02 0.20
N SER A 339 5.77 38.34 0.02
CA SER A 339 6.11 39.26 1.11
C SER A 339 5.48 38.72 2.39
N LEU A 340 6.28 38.55 3.47
CA LEU A 340 5.65 38.45 4.78
C LEU A 340 4.70 39.65 4.86
N PRO A 341 3.46 39.51 5.37
CA PRO A 341 2.73 40.70 5.76
C PRO A 341 3.70 41.54 6.58
N PRO A 342 3.89 42.84 6.27
CA PRO A 342 4.84 43.66 7.00
C PRO A 342 4.55 43.40 8.47
N THR A 343 5.56 42.92 9.19
CA THR A 343 5.49 42.78 10.64
C THR A 343 5.02 44.15 11.08
N ILE A 344 3.76 44.27 11.53
CA ILE A 344 3.22 45.52 12.02
C ILE A 344 4.21 45.90 13.12
N GLY A 345 5.02 46.91 12.83
CA GLY A 345 5.99 47.41 13.79
C GLY A 345 5.18 47.75 15.02
N ARG A 346 5.40 46.99 16.09
CA ARG A 346 5.06 47.45 17.42
C ARG A 346 5.82 48.76 17.57
N ALA A 347 5.11 49.88 17.44
CA ALA A 347 5.59 51.13 17.98
C ALA A 347 5.80 50.87 19.47
N MET A 348 7.07 50.77 19.89
CA MET A 348 7.38 50.91 21.30
C MET A 348 7.15 52.39 21.65
N PRO A 349 6.50 52.68 22.78
CA PRO A 349 6.36 54.05 23.29
C PRO A 349 7.73 54.65 23.67
#